data_AF-A0A7L2QXH1-F1
#
_entry.id   AF-A0A7L2QXH1-F1
#
_cell.length_a   1.000
_cell.length_b   1.000
_cell.length_c   1.000
_cell.angle_alpha   90.00
_cell.angle_beta   90.00
_cell.angle_gamma   90.00
#
_symmetry.space_group_name_H-M   'P 1'
#
loop_
_entity.id
_entity.type
_entity.pdbx_description
1 polymer ?
#
loop_
_entity_poly.entity_id
_entity_poly.type
_entity_poly.pdbx_seq_one_letter_code
_entity_poly.pdbx_strand_id
1 'polypeptide(L)'
;AVCNCLKGYSGDGKTCTYISLCSQNNGGCSEFAICNDTELAERTCTCKPNYIGDGFKCRGNIFQELLRNSNTSRFYFHLEALSIRDISGPGPFTLFVPRTDILNSDPRVKDWIAKGVMAQVLRYHMVGCANLLYKDLTAITNITSLQGDLIHISYSQNSLVLNNKAEIILSDAVGTNGVIHVINQILVP
;
A
#
# COMPACT_ATOMS: atom_id res chain seq x y z
N ALA A 1 34.29 -30.14 34.58
CA ALA A 1 33.70 -29.71 33.30
C ALA A 1 32.49 -28.85 33.59
N VAL A 2 32.31 -27.72 32.89
CA VAL A 2 31.10 -26.88 32.99
C VAL A 2 30.15 -27.31 31.87
N CYS A 3 28.91 -27.66 32.22
CA CYS A 3 27.87 -27.92 31.24
C CYS A 3 27.25 -26.59 30.82
N ASN A 4 27.20 -26.31 29.53
CA ASN A 4 26.52 -25.14 28.97
C ASN A 4 25.33 -25.62 28.14
N CYS A 5 24.25 -24.83 28.13
CA CYS A 5 23.12 -25.09 27.26
C CYS A 5 23.52 -24.94 25.78
N LEU A 6 22.84 -25.69 24.91
CA LEU A 6 22.98 -25.56 23.46
C LEU A 6 22.56 -24.15 22.99
N LYS A 7 23.06 -23.74 21.82
CA LYS A 7 22.65 -22.47 21.20
C LYS A 7 21.12 -22.43 21.09
N GLY A 8 20.54 -21.37 21.64
CA GLY A 8 19.10 -21.14 21.65
C GLY A 8 18.33 -21.69 22.85
N TYR A 9 19.05 -22.20 23.84
CA TYR A 9 18.49 -22.62 25.12
C TYR A 9 19.16 -21.83 26.25
N SER A 10 18.40 -21.52 27.30
CA SER A 10 18.87 -20.86 28.52
C SER A 10 18.64 -21.76 29.72
N GLY A 11 19.51 -21.70 30.73
CA GLY A 11 19.41 -22.51 31.93
C GLY A 11 20.74 -22.69 32.67
N ASP A 12 20.78 -23.66 33.59
CA ASP A 12 21.92 -23.93 34.47
C ASP A 12 22.92 -24.96 33.89
N GLY A 13 22.74 -25.34 32.62
CA GLY A 13 23.55 -26.35 31.94
C GLY A 13 23.13 -27.80 32.21
N LYS A 14 22.22 -28.05 33.15
CA LYS A 14 21.56 -29.36 33.38
C LYS A 14 20.11 -29.33 32.92
N THR A 15 19.40 -28.26 33.27
CA THR A 15 18.05 -27.95 32.82
C THR A 15 18.14 -26.78 31.85
N CYS A 16 17.87 -27.03 30.58
CA CYS A 16 17.95 -26.03 29.52
C CYS A 16 16.57 -25.87 28.89
N THR A 17 16.01 -24.66 28.92
CA THR A 17 14.73 -24.32 28.30
C THR A 17 14.94 -23.53 27.01
N TYR A 18 14.15 -23.83 25.99
CA TYR A 18 14.20 -23.11 24.71
C TYR A 18 13.88 -21.62 24.88
N ILE A 19 14.68 -20.77 24.25
CA ILE A 19 14.43 -19.32 24.23
C ILE A 19 13.55 -19.01 23.02
N SER A 20 12.24 -18.87 23.27
CA SER A 20 11.29 -18.42 22.23
C SER A 20 11.52 -16.95 21.91
N LEU A 21 11.91 -16.67 20.66
CA LEU A 21 12.02 -15.31 20.18
C LEU A 21 10.62 -14.73 19.91
N CYS A 22 9.67 -15.56 19.48
CA CYS A 22 8.31 -15.11 19.21
C CYS A 22 7.57 -14.58 20.45
N SER A 23 7.94 -15.08 21.63
CA SER A 23 7.38 -14.61 22.92
C SER A 23 7.72 -13.16 23.25
N GLN A 24 8.72 -12.57 22.58
CA GLN A 24 9.13 -11.18 22.80
C GLN A 24 8.80 -10.31 21.58
N ASN A 25 7.86 -9.38 21.71
CA ASN A 25 7.47 -8.45 20.64
C ASN A 25 7.11 -9.14 19.30
N ASN A 26 6.44 -10.31 19.35
CA ASN A 26 6.18 -11.16 18.17
C ASN A 26 7.48 -11.50 17.40
N GLY A 27 8.57 -11.65 18.15
CA GLY A 27 9.97 -11.65 17.74
C GLY A 27 10.47 -10.38 17.04
N GLY A 28 9.61 -9.43 16.69
CA GLY A 28 9.85 -8.34 15.74
C GLY A 28 9.28 -8.60 14.34
N CYS A 29 8.35 -9.55 14.19
CA CYS A 29 7.56 -9.67 12.95
C CYS A 29 6.59 -8.49 12.82
N SER A 30 6.03 -8.30 11.63
CA SER A 30 4.90 -7.39 11.44
C SER A 30 3.75 -7.71 12.39
N GLU A 31 2.96 -6.71 12.79
CA GLU A 31 1.68 -6.91 13.49
C GLU A 31 0.71 -7.80 12.67
N PHE A 32 0.88 -7.80 11.34
CA PHE A 32 0.13 -8.62 10.39
C PHE A 32 0.86 -9.89 9.96
N ALA A 33 1.83 -10.35 10.75
CA ALA A 33 2.53 -11.60 10.56
C ALA A 33 2.39 -12.53 11.76
N ILE A 34 2.51 -13.83 11.47
CA ILE A 34 2.62 -14.91 12.42
C ILE A 34 4.11 -15.19 12.61
N CYS A 35 4.57 -15.14 13.85
CA CYS A 35 5.91 -15.55 14.23
C CYS A 35 5.90 -17.04 14.57
N ASN A 36 6.76 -17.82 13.92
CA ASN A 36 6.98 -19.22 14.24
C ASN A 36 8.43 -19.42 14.67
N ASP A 37 8.61 -19.89 15.90
CA ASP A 37 9.92 -20.29 16.41
C ASP A 37 10.46 -21.46 15.59
N THR A 38 11.75 -21.44 15.28
CA THR A 38 12.44 -22.54 14.60
C THR A 38 13.54 -23.11 15.50
N GLU A 39 14.16 -24.20 15.06
CA GLU A 39 15.32 -24.77 15.75
C GLU A 39 16.44 -23.72 15.90
N LEU A 40 17.33 -23.95 16.89
CA LEU A 40 18.53 -23.12 17.14
C LEU A 40 18.31 -21.66 17.58
N ALA A 41 17.13 -21.34 18.15
CA ALA A 41 16.70 -19.98 18.48
C ALA A 41 16.76 -19.01 17.31
N GLU A 42 16.29 -19.49 16.18
CA GLU A 42 15.88 -18.65 15.06
C GLU A 42 14.35 -18.59 15.03
N ARG A 43 13.82 -17.70 14.19
CA ARG A 43 12.37 -17.55 13.99
C ARG A 43 12.07 -17.20 12.54
N THR A 44 10.88 -17.56 12.11
CA THR A 44 10.34 -17.16 10.81
C THR A 44 9.14 -16.25 11.00
N CYS A 45 9.00 -15.27 10.11
CA CYS A 45 7.83 -14.41 10.03
C CYS A 45 7.08 -14.72 8.75
N THR A 46 5.78 -14.98 8.85
CA THR A 46 4.93 -15.21 7.68
C THR A 46 3.71 -14.30 7.76
N CYS A 47 3.43 -13.54 6.69
CA CYS A 47 2.24 -12.68 6.68
C CYS A 47 0.95 -13.49 6.91
N LYS A 48 0.02 -12.91 7.67
CA LYS A 48 -1.30 -13.49 7.93
C LYS A 48 -2.08 -13.64 6.61
N PRO A 49 -3.12 -14.49 6.55
CA PRO A 49 -3.98 -14.59 5.38
C PRO A 49 -4.48 -13.21 4.92
N ASN A 50 -4.51 -12.99 3.60
CA ASN A 50 -4.84 -11.71 2.95
C ASN A 50 -3.81 -10.57 3.12
N TYR A 51 -2.60 -10.89 3.57
CA TYR A 51 -1.47 -9.96 3.55
C TYR A 51 -0.33 -10.51 2.70
N ILE A 52 0.44 -9.61 2.09
CA ILE A 52 1.65 -9.93 1.31
C ILE A 52 2.87 -9.23 1.89
N GLY A 53 4.06 -9.78 1.65
CA GLY A 53 5.32 -9.19 2.08
C GLY A 53 6.33 -10.21 2.57
N ASP A 54 7.35 -9.75 3.28
CA ASP A 54 8.48 -10.55 3.79
C ASP A 54 8.26 -11.08 5.22
N GLY A 55 7.06 -10.89 5.78
CA GLY A 55 6.74 -11.24 7.17
C GLY A 55 7.15 -10.18 8.21
N PHE A 56 8.08 -9.29 7.88
CA PHE A 56 8.46 -8.15 8.72
C PHE A 56 7.67 -6.90 8.35
N LYS A 57 7.38 -6.75 7.05
CA LYS A 57 6.49 -5.74 6.47
C LYS A 57 5.39 -6.46 5.70
N CYS A 58 4.21 -6.54 6.32
CA CYS A 58 3.03 -7.11 5.69
C CYS A 58 2.04 -6.00 5.29
N ARG A 59 1.58 -6.07 4.04
CA ARG A 59 0.64 -5.13 3.43
C ARG A 59 -0.66 -5.82 3.08
N GLY A 60 -1.77 -5.17 3.37
CA GLY A 60 -3.12 -5.67 3.10
C GLY A 60 -3.60 -5.27 1.71
N ASN A 61 -4.92 -5.20 1.57
CA ASN A 61 -5.52 -4.64 0.36
C ASN A 61 -5.27 -3.14 0.26
N ILE A 62 -5.35 -2.59 -0.95
CA ILE A 62 -5.06 -1.17 -1.21
C ILE A 62 -5.98 -0.24 -0.40
N PHE A 63 -7.21 -0.66 -0.09
CA PHE A 63 -8.14 0.14 0.71
C PHE A 63 -7.60 0.37 2.14
N GLN A 64 -7.05 -0.68 2.75
CA GLN A 64 -6.36 -0.59 4.05
C GLN A 64 -5.06 0.21 3.95
N GLU A 65 -4.27 -0.02 2.89
CA GLU A 65 -2.98 0.66 2.72
C GLU A 65 -3.15 2.17 2.48
N LEU A 66 -4.23 2.61 1.83
CA LEU A 66 -4.56 4.03 1.69
C LEU A 66 -4.71 4.72 3.04
N LEU A 67 -5.38 4.08 4.01
CA LEU A 67 -5.58 4.60 5.36
C LEU A 67 -4.27 4.65 6.16
N ARG A 68 -3.43 3.61 6.04
CA ARG A 68 -2.20 3.46 6.83
C ARG A 68 -1.11 4.44 6.45
N ASN A 69 -1.14 4.98 5.24
CA ASN A 69 -0.14 5.91 4.75
C ASN A 69 -0.62 7.37 4.85
N SER A 70 0.11 8.21 5.58
CA SER A 70 -0.21 9.63 5.77
C SER A 70 -0.25 10.44 4.48
N ASN A 71 0.45 10.00 3.43
CA ASN A 71 0.41 10.66 2.13
C ASN A 71 -0.90 10.37 1.38
N THR A 72 -1.61 9.29 1.68
CA THR A 72 -2.80 8.85 0.92
C THR A 72 -4.09 8.81 1.74
N SER A 73 -4.00 8.93 3.07
CA SER A 73 -5.14 8.76 3.98
C SER A 73 -6.28 9.72 3.70
N ARG A 74 -6.00 10.93 3.18
CA ARG A 74 -7.07 11.86 2.80
C ARG A 74 -7.94 11.34 1.66
N PHE A 75 -7.34 10.64 0.69
CA PHE A 75 -8.08 9.99 -0.39
C PHE A 75 -9.01 8.92 0.16
N TYR A 76 -8.53 8.07 1.08
CA TYR A 76 -9.36 7.09 1.80
C TYR A 76 -10.60 7.72 2.45
N PHE A 77 -10.41 8.82 3.20
CA PHE A 77 -11.53 9.48 3.87
C PHE A 77 -12.57 10.04 2.90
N HIS A 78 -12.15 10.48 1.71
CA HIS A 78 -13.09 10.87 0.66
C HIS A 78 -13.88 9.69 0.08
N LEU A 79 -13.24 8.52 -0.08
CA LEU A 79 -13.94 7.30 -0.50
C LEU A 79 -14.99 6.88 0.52
N GLU A 80 -14.62 6.85 1.81
CA GLU A 80 -15.56 6.52 2.90
C GLU A 80 -16.72 7.50 2.97
N ALA A 81 -16.45 8.81 2.95
CA ALA A 81 -17.48 9.84 3.04
C ALA A 81 -18.50 9.77 1.88
N LEU A 82 -18.08 9.27 0.72
CA LEU A 82 -18.93 9.11 -0.47
C LEU A 82 -19.40 7.67 -0.67
N SER A 83 -19.13 6.76 0.27
CA SER A 83 -19.47 5.33 0.19
C SER A 83 -18.99 4.64 -1.10
N ILE A 84 -17.80 5.02 -1.60
CA ILE A 84 -17.21 4.43 -2.80
C ILE A 84 -16.50 3.12 -2.44
N ARG A 85 -16.95 2.02 -3.04
CA ARG A 85 -16.46 0.65 -2.77
C ARG A 85 -15.84 -0.04 -4.00
N ASP A 86 -15.61 0.72 -5.09
CA ASP A 86 -15.16 0.17 -6.38
C ASP A 86 -13.84 -0.63 -6.27
N ILE A 87 -12.96 -0.23 -5.35
CA ILE A 87 -11.63 -0.84 -5.13
C ILE A 87 -11.61 -1.88 -3.99
N SER A 88 -12.77 -2.22 -3.41
CA SER A 88 -12.88 -3.21 -2.33
C SER A 88 -12.91 -4.66 -2.84
N GLY A 89 -13.08 -4.85 -4.16
CA GLY A 89 -13.06 -6.17 -4.80
C GLY A 89 -11.67 -6.82 -4.85
N PRO A 90 -11.58 -8.02 -5.46
CA PRO A 90 -10.32 -8.76 -5.57
C PRO A 90 -9.28 -8.09 -6.48
N GLY A 91 -9.66 -7.08 -7.28
CA GLY A 91 -8.78 -6.40 -8.21
C GLY A 91 -8.49 -7.23 -9.48
N PRO A 92 -7.39 -6.93 -10.20
CA PRO A 92 -6.36 -5.96 -9.84
C PRO A 92 -6.78 -4.49 -10.05
N PHE A 93 -6.21 -3.59 -9.26
CA PHE A 93 -6.39 -2.14 -9.40
C PHE A 93 -5.06 -1.40 -9.48
N THR A 94 -5.07 -0.23 -10.13
CA THR A 94 -3.98 0.75 -10.09
C THR A 94 -4.56 2.10 -9.70
N LEU A 95 -4.02 2.72 -8.65
CA LEU A 95 -4.48 4.02 -8.16
C LEU A 95 -3.39 5.07 -8.34
N PHE A 96 -3.79 6.24 -8.83
CA PHE A 96 -2.95 7.44 -8.88
C PHE A 96 -3.45 8.42 -7.81
N VAL A 97 -2.91 8.36 -6.60
CA VAL A 97 -3.46 9.06 -5.43
C VAL A 97 -2.78 10.41 -5.24
N PRO A 98 -3.51 11.53 -5.29
CA PRO A 98 -2.93 12.83 -4.96
C PRO A 98 -2.49 12.83 -3.49
N ARG A 99 -1.30 13.37 -3.22
CA ARG A 99 -0.78 13.49 -1.86
C ARG A 99 -1.75 14.28 -0.97
N THR A 100 -1.81 13.90 0.29
CA THR A 100 -2.82 14.37 1.26
C THR A 100 -2.80 15.89 1.47
N ASP A 101 -1.64 16.54 1.43
CA ASP A 101 -1.53 17.99 1.47
C ASP A 101 -2.28 18.67 0.32
N ILE A 102 -2.17 18.13 -0.90
CA ILE A 102 -2.85 18.67 -2.09
C ILE A 102 -4.38 18.55 -1.95
N LEU A 103 -4.87 17.39 -1.52
CA LEU A 103 -6.31 17.17 -1.30
C LEU A 103 -6.88 18.06 -0.17
N ASN A 104 -6.05 18.46 0.79
CA ASN A 104 -6.46 19.33 1.88
C ASN A 104 -6.46 20.82 1.47
N SER A 105 -5.52 21.23 0.63
CA SER A 105 -5.33 22.65 0.30
C SER A 105 -6.03 23.11 -0.98
N ASP A 106 -6.29 22.22 -1.93
CA ASP A 106 -6.85 22.61 -3.23
C ASP A 106 -8.31 23.12 -3.07
N PRO A 107 -8.60 24.39 -3.42
CA PRO A 107 -9.93 24.97 -3.22
C PRO A 107 -11.01 24.26 -4.04
N ARG A 108 -10.66 23.64 -5.17
CA ARG A 108 -11.60 22.94 -6.06
C ARG A 108 -12.24 21.73 -5.37
N VAL A 109 -11.58 21.14 -4.36
CA VAL A 109 -12.12 20.01 -3.60
C VAL A 109 -13.43 20.37 -2.90
N LYS A 110 -13.52 21.57 -2.32
CA LYS A 110 -14.76 22.04 -1.69
C LYS A 110 -15.87 22.22 -2.72
N ASP A 111 -15.54 22.78 -3.88
CA ASP A 111 -16.49 22.98 -4.98
C ASP A 111 -16.99 21.66 -5.53
N TRP A 112 -16.13 20.66 -5.72
CA TRP A 112 -16.52 19.34 -6.22
C TRP A 112 -17.42 18.59 -5.24
N ILE A 113 -17.19 18.73 -3.94
CA ILE A 113 -18.06 18.17 -2.90
C ILE A 113 -19.42 18.87 -2.94
N ALA A 114 -19.45 20.20 -2.95
CA ALA A 114 -20.68 20.99 -2.98
C ALA A 114 -21.53 20.71 -4.24
N LYS A 115 -20.87 20.48 -5.38
CA LYS A 115 -21.50 20.14 -6.67
C LYS A 115 -21.83 18.66 -6.83
N GLY A 116 -21.42 17.79 -5.90
CA GLY A 116 -21.65 16.35 -5.98
C GLY A 116 -20.83 15.61 -7.04
N VAL A 117 -19.78 16.23 -7.60
CA VAL A 117 -18.95 15.63 -8.67
C VAL A 117 -17.68 14.95 -8.14
N MET A 118 -17.38 15.08 -6.84
CA MET A 118 -16.18 14.51 -6.21
C MET A 118 -16.04 13.00 -6.44
N ALA A 119 -17.15 12.26 -6.50
CA ALA A 119 -17.10 10.81 -6.75
C ALA A 119 -16.55 10.46 -8.15
N GLN A 120 -16.85 11.27 -9.17
CA GLN A 120 -16.29 11.10 -10.51
C GLN A 120 -14.80 11.46 -10.54
N VAL A 121 -14.42 12.55 -9.86
CA VAL A 121 -13.01 12.94 -9.72
C VAL A 121 -12.20 11.82 -9.07
N LEU A 122 -12.69 11.21 -7.99
CA LEU A 122 -12.00 10.09 -7.34
C LEU A 122 -11.86 8.88 -8.27
N ARG A 123 -12.92 8.52 -9.00
CA ARG A 123 -12.88 7.41 -9.97
C ARG A 123 -11.93 7.65 -11.13
N TYR A 124 -11.69 8.90 -11.50
CA TYR A 124 -10.70 9.25 -12.52
C TYR A 124 -9.25 8.94 -12.07
N HIS A 125 -9.01 8.82 -10.77
CA HIS A 125 -7.72 8.42 -10.19
C HIS A 125 -7.57 6.90 -10.01
N MET A 126 -8.54 6.11 -10.47
CA MET A 126 -8.56 4.67 -10.30
C MET A 126 -8.61 3.99 -11.66
N VAL A 127 -7.87 2.90 -11.80
CA VAL A 127 -7.90 2.03 -12.97
C VAL A 127 -8.22 0.62 -12.47
N GLY A 128 -9.22 0.00 -13.10
CA GLY A 128 -9.59 -1.39 -12.85
C GLY A 128 -8.91 -2.36 -13.82
N CYS A 129 -8.91 -3.63 -13.44
CA CYS A 129 -8.44 -4.75 -14.27
C CYS A 129 -6.96 -4.67 -14.70
N ALA A 130 -6.16 -3.83 -14.04
CA ALA A 130 -4.73 -3.68 -14.34
C ALA A 130 -3.94 -3.42 -13.05
N ASN A 131 -2.88 -4.21 -12.84
CA ASN A 131 -1.89 -3.98 -11.79
C ASN A 131 -0.61 -3.46 -12.46
N LEU A 132 -0.44 -2.14 -12.51
CA LEU A 132 0.59 -1.49 -13.30
C LEU A 132 1.65 -0.89 -12.40
N LEU A 133 2.83 -1.50 -12.38
CA LEU A 133 3.99 -0.95 -11.70
C LEU A 133 4.55 0.24 -12.51
N TYR A 134 5.43 1.03 -11.90
CA TYR A 134 6.07 2.18 -12.55
C TYR A 134 6.69 1.80 -13.89
N LYS A 135 7.34 0.63 -13.97
CA LYS A 135 7.94 0.11 -15.20
C LYS A 135 6.91 -0.18 -16.28
N ASP A 136 5.72 -0.65 -15.93
CA ASP A 136 4.68 -0.95 -16.92
C ASP A 136 4.11 0.34 -17.51
N LEU A 137 4.01 1.38 -16.69
CA LEU A 137 3.56 2.70 -17.11
C LEU A 137 4.49 3.37 -18.13
N THR A 138 5.78 3.01 -18.19
CA THR A 138 6.68 3.59 -19.21
C THR A 138 6.43 3.06 -20.63
N ALA A 139 5.72 1.93 -20.76
CA ALA A 139 5.38 1.32 -22.04
C ALA A 139 3.97 1.70 -22.52
N ILE A 140 3.19 2.40 -21.70
CA ILE A 140 1.79 2.73 -21.96
C ILE A 140 1.67 4.24 -22.22
N THR A 141 0.87 4.62 -23.21
CA THR A 141 0.60 6.02 -23.51
C THR A 141 -0.72 6.51 -22.95
N ASN A 142 -1.76 5.65 -22.88
CA ASN A 142 -3.08 6.00 -22.39
C ASN A 142 -3.69 4.85 -21.59
N ILE A 143 -4.46 5.16 -20.55
CA ILE A 143 -5.18 4.17 -19.73
C ILE A 143 -6.59 4.68 -19.43
N THR A 144 -7.59 3.82 -19.55
CA THR A 144 -8.97 4.14 -19.17
C THR A 144 -9.15 4.11 -17.66
N SER A 145 -9.62 5.22 -17.09
CA SER A 145 -9.98 5.29 -15.67
C SER A 145 -11.33 4.61 -15.37
N LEU A 146 -11.64 4.38 -14.09
CA LEU A 146 -12.97 3.90 -13.67
C LEU A 146 -14.08 4.94 -13.87
N GLN A 147 -13.74 6.22 -14.08
CA GLN A 147 -14.72 7.23 -14.46
C GLN A 147 -15.10 7.11 -15.95
N GLY A 148 -14.22 6.54 -16.78
CA GLY A 148 -14.44 6.26 -18.20
C GLY A 148 -13.50 7.02 -19.14
N ASP A 149 -13.01 8.19 -18.74
CA ASP A 149 -12.09 8.98 -19.55
C ASP A 149 -10.64 8.46 -19.44
N LEU A 150 -9.84 8.78 -20.47
CA LEU A 150 -8.45 8.36 -20.59
C LEU A 150 -7.53 9.22 -19.72
N ILE A 151 -6.56 8.58 -19.06
CA ILE A 151 -5.38 9.20 -18.46
C ILE A 151 -4.24 9.08 -19.45
N HIS A 152 -3.71 10.21 -19.90
CA HIS A 152 -2.54 10.26 -20.78
C HIS A 152 -1.26 10.14 -19.96
N ILE A 153 -0.35 9.28 -20.39
CA ILE A 153 0.93 9.03 -19.75
C ILE A 153 2.03 9.45 -20.71
N SER A 154 2.94 10.28 -20.22
CA SER A 154 4.13 10.68 -20.92
C SER A 154 5.35 10.59 -20.02
N TYR A 155 6.53 10.47 -20.62
CA TYR A 155 7.79 10.49 -19.90
C TYR A 155 8.48 11.82 -20.19
N SER A 156 8.73 12.63 -19.16
CA SER A 156 9.35 13.94 -19.27
C SER A 156 10.32 14.17 -18.13
N GLN A 157 11.48 14.77 -18.42
CA GLN A 157 12.48 15.15 -17.41
C GLN A 157 12.82 14.04 -16.41
N ASN A 158 12.89 12.80 -16.90
CA ASN A 158 13.20 11.61 -16.10
C ASN A 158 12.10 11.19 -15.09
N SER A 159 10.87 11.66 -15.28
CA SER A 159 9.69 11.32 -14.47
C SER A 159 8.50 10.96 -15.37
N LEU A 160 7.62 10.11 -14.86
CA LEU A 160 6.32 9.84 -15.49
C LEU A 160 5.33 10.95 -15.16
N VAL A 161 4.73 11.53 -16.19
CA VAL A 161 3.75 12.61 -16.13
C VAL A 161 2.40 12.11 -16.63
N LEU A 162 1.37 12.35 -15.84
CA LEU A 162 -0.03 12.05 -16.13
C LEU A 162 -0.75 13.34 -16.58
N ASN A 163 -1.51 13.25 -17.66
CA ASN A 163 -2.24 14.35 -18.29
C ASN A 163 -1.38 15.60 -18.53
N ASN A 164 -0.09 15.41 -18.82
CA ASN A 164 0.90 16.47 -19.00
C ASN A 164 1.00 17.46 -17.81
N LYS A 165 0.57 17.06 -16.61
CA LYS A 165 0.52 17.93 -15.42
C LYS A 165 1.00 17.25 -14.14
N ALA A 166 0.48 16.07 -13.81
CA ALA A 166 0.75 15.44 -12.52
C ALA A 166 1.91 14.46 -12.63
N GLU A 167 2.88 14.53 -11.72
CA GLU A 167 4.02 13.61 -11.69
C GLU A 167 3.82 12.55 -10.61
N ILE A 168 4.33 11.34 -10.87
CA ILE A 168 4.42 10.28 -9.86
C ILE A 168 5.62 10.57 -8.96
N ILE A 169 5.35 10.83 -7.68
CA ILE A 169 6.37 11.18 -6.68
C ILE A 169 6.75 10.00 -5.78
N LEU A 170 5.86 9.04 -5.59
CA LEU A 170 6.14 7.76 -4.91
C LEU A 170 5.42 6.67 -5.70
N SER A 171 6.15 5.65 -6.13
CA SER A 171 5.58 4.57 -6.92
C SER A 171 5.53 3.25 -6.16
N ASP A 172 4.78 2.30 -6.69
CA ASP A 172 4.87 0.88 -6.37
C ASP A 172 4.57 0.54 -4.89
N ALA A 173 3.61 1.25 -4.30
CA ALA A 173 3.00 0.82 -3.04
C ALA A 173 2.03 -0.35 -3.33
N VAL A 174 2.58 -1.56 -3.39
CA VAL A 174 1.86 -2.79 -3.72
C VAL A 174 1.03 -3.29 -2.53
N GLY A 175 -0.25 -3.53 -2.76
CA GLY A 175 -1.17 -4.25 -1.86
C GLY A 175 -1.64 -5.57 -2.48
N THR A 176 -2.50 -6.30 -1.76
CA THR A 176 -2.93 -7.64 -2.18
C THR A 176 -3.82 -7.67 -3.43
N ASN A 177 -4.51 -6.56 -3.73
CA ASN A 177 -5.45 -6.43 -4.84
C ASN A 177 -5.08 -5.30 -5.81
N GLY A 178 -3.88 -4.73 -5.73
CA GLY A 178 -3.47 -3.65 -6.63
C GLY A 178 -2.24 -2.89 -6.19
N VAL A 179 -1.99 -1.75 -6.84
CA VAL A 179 -0.85 -0.87 -6.59
C VAL A 179 -1.29 0.59 -6.47
N ILE A 180 -0.62 1.32 -5.59
CA ILE A 180 -0.82 2.74 -5.35
C ILE A 180 0.43 3.50 -5.82
N HIS A 181 0.22 4.53 -6.64
CA HIS A 181 1.20 5.53 -7.00
C HIS A 181 0.74 6.88 -6.44
N VAL A 182 1.60 7.57 -5.70
CA VAL A 182 1.30 8.91 -5.16
C VAL A 182 1.72 9.95 -6.19
N ILE A 183 0.84 10.91 -6.45
CA ILE A 183 1.06 11.98 -7.43
C ILE A 183 1.02 13.37 -6.79
N ASN A 184 1.66 14.34 -7.45
CA ASN A 184 1.80 15.71 -6.94
C ASN A 184 0.68 16.68 -7.36
N GLN A 185 -0.36 16.23 -8.07
CA GLN A 185 -1.52 17.04 -8.44
C GLN A 185 -2.79 16.19 -8.51
N ILE A 186 -3.96 16.84 -8.44
CA ILE A 186 -5.25 16.18 -8.64
C ILE A 186 -5.53 16.08 -10.15
N LEU A 187 -5.74 14.85 -10.63
CA LEU A 187 -6.22 14.57 -11.98
C LEU A 187 -7.68 14.99 -12.12
N VAL A 188 -8.01 15.55 -13.27
CA VAL A 188 -9.38 15.94 -13.62
C VAL A 188 -9.64 15.38 -15.03
N PRO A 189 -10.82 14.77 -15.28
CA PRO A 189 -11.24 14.35 -16.62
C PRO A 189 -11.22 15.50 -17.62
#